data_AF-A0A3B8WQ13-F1
#
_entry.id   AF-A0A3B8WQ13-F1
#
_cell.length_a   1.000
_cell.length_b   1.000
_cell.length_c   1.000
_cell.angle_alpha   90.00
_cell.angle_beta   90.00
_cell.angle_gamma   90.00
#
_symmetry.space_group_name_H-M   'P 1'
#
loop_
_entity.id
_entity.type
_entity.pdbx_description
1 polymer ?
#
loop_
_entity_poly.entity_id
_entity_poly.type
_entity_poly.pdbx_seq_one_letter_code
_entity_poly.pdbx_strand_id
1 'polypeptide(L)'
;VFEQNPPRLSFTPTDAISPSRLTCFASGLGRINFEVVGDSIEVQAPKAINSRRFRYNCTHPAGNGSFYWLSQQWLNLDAPED
;
A
#
# COMPACT_ATOMS: atom_id res chain seq x y z
N VAL A 1 -10.05 7.74 -6.51
CA VAL A 1 -10.15 8.87 -5.54
C VAL A 1 -10.28 8.26 -4.16
N PHE A 2 -9.69 8.82 -3.11
CA PHE A 2 -9.91 8.30 -1.75
C PHE A 2 -11.16 8.90 -1.11
N GLU A 3 -11.84 8.12 -0.27
CA GLU A 3 -12.98 8.60 0.54
C GLU A 3 -12.54 8.96 1.97
N GLN A 4 -11.44 8.38 2.43
CA GLN A 4 -10.88 8.58 3.76
C GLN A 4 -9.39 8.92 3.63
N ASN A 5 -8.89 9.79 4.50
CA ASN A 5 -7.51 10.23 4.49
C ASN A 5 -6.83 9.95 5.84
N PRO A 6 -5.85 9.03 5.92
CA PRO A 6 -5.26 8.25 4.81
C PRO A 6 -6.17 7.10 4.36
N PRO A 7 -6.18 6.73 3.06
CA PRO A 7 -6.98 5.62 2.57
C PRO A 7 -6.52 4.31 3.17
N ARG A 8 -7.46 3.39 3.41
CA ARG A 8 -7.17 2.00 3.75
C ARG A 8 -7.12 1.17 2.48
N LEU A 9 -6.06 0.39 2.31
CA LEU A 9 -5.97 -0.67 1.32
C LEU A 9 -6.17 -2.01 2.03
N SER A 10 -7.11 -2.82 1.56
CA SER A 10 -7.28 -4.20 2.01
C SER A 10 -7.20 -5.13 0.81
N PHE A 11 -6.47 -6.24 0.96
CA PHE A 11 -6.39 -7.28 -0.08
C PHE A 11 -6.12 -8.66 0.54
N THR A 12 -6.67 -9.70 -0.08
CA THR A 12 -6.40 -11.09 0.27
C THR A 12 -5.16 -11.56 -0.52
N PRO A 13 -4.04 -11.90 0.14
CA PRO A 13 -2.87 -12.46 -0.54
C PRO A 13 -3.18 -13.85 -1.12
N THR A 14 -2.48 -14.23 -2.19
CA THR A 14 -2.46 -15.62 -2.65
C THR A 14 -1.51 -16.45 -1.78
N ASP A 15 -1.60 -17.79 -1.87
CA ASP A 15 -0.73 -18.71 -1.11
C ASP A 15 0.77 -18.50 -1.35
N ALA A 16 1.15 -17.84 -2.46
CA ALA A 16 2.54 -17.53 -2.78
C ALA A 16 3.11 -16.33 -1.98
N ILE A 17 2.26 -15.56 -1.30
CA ILE A 17 2.62 -14.35 -0.58
C ILE A 17 2.60 -14.63 0.92
N SER A 18 3.77 -14.70 1.54
CA SER A 18 3.88 -14.80 2.99
C SER A 18 3.91 -13.41 3.62
N PRO A 19 3.01 -13.09 4.59
CA PRO A 19 3.03 -11.80 5.26
C PRO A 19 4.38 -11.46 5.89
N SER A 20 5.12 -12.44 6.44
CA SER A 20 6.42 -12.18 7.09
C SER A 20 7.51 -11.64 6.15
N ARG A 21 7.31 -11.77 4.82
CA ARG A 21 8.24 -11.30 3.79
C ARG A 21 7.65 -10.16 2.95
N LEU A 22 6.42 -9.74 3.23
CA LEU A 22 5.79 -8.61 2.57
C LEU A 22 6.36 -7.30 3.13
N THR A 23 6.62 -6.34 2.24
CA THR A 23 6.98 -4.98 2.64
C THR A 23 6.10 -3.98 1.92
N CYS A 24 5.48 -3.06 2.67
CA CYS A 24 4.65 -2.01 2.10
C CYS A 24 5.31 -0.63 2.22
N PHE A 25 5.07 0.23 1.25
CA PHE A 25 5.60 1.58 1.14
C PHE A 25 4.50 2.56 0.76
N ALA A 26 4.66 3.80 1.20
CA ALA A 26 3.77 4.90 0.88
C ALA A 26 4.60 6.06 0.31
N SER A 27 4.12 6.73 -0.76
CA SER A 27 4.81 7.87 -1.35
C SER A 27 5.22 8.91 -0.29
N GLY A 28 6.44 9.43 -0.34
CA GLY A 28 6.91 10.44 0.63
C GLY A 28 7.07 9.99 2.09
N LEU A 29 6.61 8.80 2.48
CA LEU A 29 6.76 8.25 3.84
C LEU A 29 7.71 7.05 3.91
N GLY A 30 8.06 6.45 2.76
CA GLY A 30 8.91 5.26 2.74
C GLY A 30 8.14 4.02 3.22
N ARG A 31 8.81 3.13 3.95
CA ARG A 31 8.22 1.88 4.45
C ARG A 31 7.13 2.18 5.48
N ILE A 32 5.98 1.51 5.37
CA ILE A 32 4.87 1.58 6.32
C ILE A 32 4.49 0.17 6.81
N ASN A 33 3.81 0.13 7.96
CA ASN A 33 3.30 -1.11 8.53
C ASN A 33 2.02 -1.59 7.81
N PHE A 34 1.70 -2.85 8.02
CA PHE A 34 0.43 -3.46 7.65
C PHE A 34 0.00 -4.40 8.78
N GLU A 35 -1.28 -4.77 8.77
CA GLU A 35 -1.87 -5.71 9.72
C GLU A 35 -2.44 -6.90 8.95
N VAL A 36 -2.43 -8.08 9.57
CA VAL A 36 -3.15 -9.26 9.06
C VAL A 36 -4.46 -9.35 9.85
N VAL A 37 -5.57 -9.21 9.15
CA VAL A 37 -6.92 -9.22 9.72
C VAL A 37 -7.69 -10.38 9.06
N GLY A 38 -7.80 -11.50 9.78
CA GLY A 38 -8.35 -12.73 9.21
C GLY A 38 -7.46 -13.26 8.07
N ASP A 39 -8.02 -13.35 6.87
CA ASP A 39 -7.33 -13.75 5.65
C ASP A 39 -6.76 -12.57 4.84
N SER A 40 -6.96 -11.34 5.32
CA SER A 40 -6.69 -10.13 4.57
C SER A 40 -5.50 -9.35 5.14
N ILE A 41 -4.82 -8.61 4.28
CA ILE A 41 -3.76 -7.67 4.64
C ILE A 41 -4.33 -6.26 4.55
N GLU A 42 -4.26 -5.51 5.64
CA GLU A 42 -4.66 -4.11 5.72
C GLU A 42 -3.45 -3.18 5.80
N VAL A 43 -3.44 -2.17 4.94
CA VAL A 43 -2.37 -1.18 4.83
C VAL A 43 -2.96 0.22 4.93
N GLN A 44 -2.42 1.04 5.82
CA GLN A 44 -2.83 2.43 5.98
C GLN A 44 -1.61 3.27 6.36
N ALA A 45 -1.41 4.41 5.70
CA ALA A 45 -0.33 5.31 6.06
C ALA A 45 -0.53 5.86 7.49
N PRO A 46 0.55 6.12 8.24
CA PRO A 46 0.45 6.65 9.61
C PRO A 46 0.10 8.15 9.66
N LYS A 47 0.04 8.83 8.50
CA LYS A 47 -0.20 10.27 8.37
C LYS A 47 -1.11 10.54 7.18
N ALA A 48 -1.84 11.66 7.25
CA ALA A 48 -2.66 12.13 6.16
C ALA A 48 -1.84 12.39 4.88
N ILE A 49 -2.48 12.14 3.75
CA ILE A 49 -1.98 12.34 2.41
C ILE A 49 -2.42 13.71 1.92
N ASN A 50 -1.44 14.58 1.64
CA ASN A 50 -1.69 15.95 1.18
C ASN A 50 -1.34 16.16 -0.30
N SER A 51 -0.69 15.20 -0.94
CA SER A 51 -0.33 15.29 -2.37
C SER A 51 -1.54 15.00 -3.27
N ARG A 52 -1.55 15.58 -4.48
CA ARG A 52 -2.56 15.31 -5.52
C ARG A 52 -2.65 13.82 -5.85
N ARG A 53 -1.49 13.20 -6.06
CA ARG A 53 -1.36 11.78 -6.38
C ARG A 53 -0.53 11.09 -5.29
N PHE A 54 -0.90 9.86 -4.99
CA PHE A 54 -0.21 9.06 -3.98
C PHE A 54 -0.33 7.57 -4.27
N ARG A 55 0.66 6.75 -3.88
CA ARG A 55 0.65 5.30 -4.09
C ARG A 55 1.03 4.53 -2.83
N TYR A 56 0.35 3.42 -2.59
CA TYR A 56 0.85 2.33 -1.75
C TYR A 56 1.42 1.25 -2.64
N ASN A 57 2.57 0.74 -2.21
CA ASN A 57 3.30 -0.30 -2.90
C ASN A 57 3.56 -1.42 -1.91
N CYS A 58 3.06 -2.61 -2.17
CA CYS A 58 3.45 -3.79 -1.40
C CYS A 58 4.25 -4.73 -2.30
N THR A 59 5.44 -5.11 -1.85
CA THR A 59 6.36 -5.98 -2.57
C THR A 59 6.64 -7.23 -1.77
N HIS A 60 6.73 -8.36 -2.47
CA HIS A 60 7.09 -9.65 -1.88
C HIS A 60 8.09 -10.37 -2.80
N PRO A 61 9.24 -10.84 -2.28
CA PRO A 61 10.21 -11.59 -3.08
C PRO A 61 9.65 -12.94 -3.53
N ALA A 62 9.61 -13.16 -4.85
CA ALA A 62 9.14 -14.41 -5.47
C ALA A 62 10.26 -15.47 -5.63
N GLY A 63 11.53 -15.09 -5.39
CA GLY A 63 12.70 -15.95 -5.60
C GLY A 63 13.44 -15.61 -6.91
N ASN A 64 14.69 -16.07 -7.05
CA ASN A 64 15.52 -15.84 -8.24
C ASN A 64 15.61 -14.36 -8.67
N GLY A 65 15.67 -13.44 -7.71
CA GLY A 65 15.68 -11.99 -7.96
C GLY A 65 14.34 -11.40 -8.44
N SER A 66 13.29 -12.21 -8.57
CA SER A 66 11.95 -11.76 -8.98
C SER A 66 11.10 -11.32 -7.78
N PHE A 67 10.10 -10.47 -8.05
CA PHE A 67 9.21 -9.89 -7.05
C PHE A 67 7.75 -9.87 -7.53
N TYR A 68 6.83 -10.10 -6.61
CA TYR A 68 5.44 -9.68 -6.75
C TYR A 68 5.32 -8.22 -6.33
N TRP A 69 4.46 -7.49 -7.02
CA TRP A 69 4.25 -6.07 -6.75
C TRP A 69 2.78 -5.70 -6.89
N LEU A 70 2.19 -5.22 -5.79
CA LEU A 70 0.89 -4.57 -5.79
C LEU A 70 1.10 -3.06 -5.68
N SER A 71 0.55 -2.31 -6.64
CA SER A 71 0.60 -0.84 -6.67
C SER A 71 -0.81 -0.29 -6.72
N GLN A 72 -1.28 0.32 -5.64
CA GLN A 72 -2.56 1.01 -5.61
C GLN A 72 -2.33 2.52 -5.59
N GLN A 73 -2.85 3.20 -6.61
CA GLN A 73 -2.82 4.66 -6.69
C GLN A 73 -4.11 5.27 -6.15
N TRP A 74 -3.98 6.40 -5.46
CA TRP A 74 -5.10 7.28 -5.10
C TRP A 74 -4.89 8.68 -5.68
N LEU A 75 -6.00 9.39 -5.74
CA LEU A 75 -6.09 10.77 -6.18
C LEU A 75 -6.81 11.55 -5.09
N ASN A 76 -6.17 12.62 -4.60
CA ASN A 76 -6.76 13.63 -3.73
C ASN A 76 -7.36 14.72 -4.62
N LEU A 77 -8.68 14.76 -4.76
CA LEU A 77 -9.31 15.76 -5.63
C LEU A 77 -9.25 17.18 -5.05
N ASP A 78 -8.98 17.33 -3.75
CA ASP A 78 -8.93 18.62 -3.05
C ASP A 78 -7.56 19.31 -3.15
N ALA A 79 -6.52 18.56 -3.51
CA ALA A 79 -5.20 19.14 -3.81
C ALA A 79 -5.16 19.65 -5.27
N PRO A 80 -4.43 20.74 -5.57
CA PRO A 80 -4.27 21.23 -6.94
C PRO A 80 -3.57 20.19 -7.82
N GLU A 81 -3.88 20.19 -9.12
CA GLU A 81 -3.02 19.54 -10.11
C GLU A 81 -1.72 20.35 -10.24
N ASP A 82 -0.60 19.64 -10.38
CA ASP A 82 0.72 20.24 -10.62
C ASP A 82 0.77 20.94 -11.98
#